data_AF-A0A256BC76-F1
#
_entry.id   AF-A0A256BC76-F1
#
_cell.length_a   1.000
_cell.length_b   1.000
_cell.length_c   1.000
_cell.angle_alpha   90.00
_cell.angle_beta   90.00
_cell.angle_gamma   90.00
#
_symmetry.space_group_name_H-M   'P 1'
#
loop_
_entity.id
_entity.type
_entity.pdbx_description
1 polymer ?
#
loop_
_entity_poly.entity_id
_entity_poly.type
_entity_poly.pdbx_seq_one_letter_code
_entity_poly.pdbx_strand_id
1 'polypeptide(L)'
;MKLQSIPYSAIGYLIALFLGYLVGGYLLAAYNVNPFILIGNYLITLRLAQTGSSSISLAIAWLSMWIWGAVFVWAKPLRLGEINAQTVALLLLSCWILATGIIFLLAFAKESMYRLGLNKHKSIYGLTILTWGAMTFGWHIYQWANN
;
A
#
# COMPACT_ATOMS: atom_id res chain seq x y z
N MET A 1 -6.04 -5.22 -38.40
CA MET A 1 -5.54 -4.98 -37.03
C MET A 1 -6.71 -4.50 -36.17
N LYS A 2 -7.20 -5.31 -35.23
CA LYS A 2 -8.20 -4.84 -34.26
C LYS A 2 -7.47 -3.93 -33.27
N LEU A 3 -7.78 -2.63 -33.26
CA LEU A 3 -7.39 -1.77 -32.15
C LEU A 3 -8.01 -2.38 -30.89
N GLN A 4 -7.18 -3.00 -30.05
CA GLN A 4 -7.57 -3.32 -28.68
C GLN A 4 -7.85 -1.99 -27.99
N SER A 5 -9.12 -1.67 -27.81
CA SER A 5 -9.54 -0.54 -27.00
C SER A 5 -8.87 -0.67 -25.64
N ILE A 6 -7.99 0.26 -25.30
CA ILE A 6 -7.34 0.29 -24.00
C ILE A 6 -8.46 0.35 -22.94
N PRO A 7 -8.58 -0.65 -22.05
CA PRO A 7 -9.62 -0.64 -21.04
C PRO A 7 -9.31 0.48 -20.03
N TYR A 8 -9.91 1.66 -20.23
CA TYR A 8 -9.76 2.82 -19.34
C TYR A 8 -10.04 2.48 -17.87
N SER A 9 -10.92 1.50 -17.61
CA SER A 9 -11.19 0.98 -16.26
C SER A 9 -9.97 0.32 -15.61
N ALA A 10 -9.13 -0.38 -16.37
CA ALA A 10 -7.90 -0.98 -15.85
C ALA A 10 -6.84 0.10 -15.55
N ILE A 11 -6.78 1.15 -16.36
CA ILE A 11 -5.88 2.30 -16.10
C ILE A 11 -6.30 3.03 -14.82
N GLY A 12 -7.59 3.38 -14.70
CA GLY A 12 -8.12 4.04 -13.50
C GLY A 12 -7.84 3.21 -12.24
N TYR A 13 -7.97 1.89 -12.34
CA TYR A 13 -7.64 0.97 -11.24
C TYR A 13 -6.16 1.03 -10.84
N LEU A 14 -5.24 1.02 -11.81
CA LEU A 14 -3.80 1.10 -11.55
C LEU A 14 -3.39 2.46 -10.98
N ILE A 15 -4.06 3.54 -11.40
CA ILE A 15 -3.86 4.88 -10.82
C ILE A 15 -4.31 4.89 -9.35
N ALA A 16 -5.49 4.34 -9.05
CA ALA A 16 -5.98 4.24 -7.67
C ALA A 16 -5.03 3.41 -6.79
N LEU A 17 -4.52 2.30 -7.34
CA LEU A 17 -3.52 1.45 -6.67
C LEU A 17 -2.21 2.24 -6.42
N PHE A 18 -1.72 2.96 -7.42
CA PHE A 18 -0.52 3.79 -7.31
C PHE A 18 -0.68 4.86 -6.22
N LEU A 19 -1.77 5.63 -6.25
CA LEU A 19 -2.05 6.66 -5.25
C LEU A 19 -2.20 6.06 -3.84
N GLY A 20 -2.84 4.89 -3.73
CA GLY A 20 -2.95 4.16 -2.47
C GLY A 20 -1.58 3.83 -1.88
N TYR A 21 -0.69 3.21 -2.66
CA TYR A 21 0.66 2.89 -2.20
C TYR A 21 1.54 4.12 -1.95
N LEU A 22 1.31 5.22 -2.69
CA LEU A 22 1.98 6.50 -2.44
C LEU A 22 1.58 7.07 -1.08
N VAL A 23 0.28 7.10 -0.76
CA VAL A 23 -0.20 7.48 0.57
C VAL A 23 0.32 6.53 1.64
N GLY A 24 0.35 5.22 1.37
CA GLY A 24 0.92 4.22 2.27
C GLY A 24 2.39 4.50 2.60
N GLY A 25 3.22 4.80 1.59
CA GLY A 25 4.61 5.18 1.77
C GLY A 25 4.79 6.47 2.59
N TYR A 26 3.98 7.48 2.30
CA TYR A 26 3.96 8.74 3.03
C TYR A 26 3.62 8.54 4.51
N LEU A 27 2.60 7.73 4.82
CA LEU A 27 2.20 7.40 6.19
C LEU A 27 3.31 6.67 6.94
N LEU A 28 3.96 5.67 6.31
CA LEU A 28 5.06 4.96 6.97
C LEU A 28 6.23 5.88 7.32
N ALA A 29 6.55 6.85 6.45
CA ALA A 29 7.55 7.87 6.73
C ALA A 29 7.09 8.80 7.88
N ALA A 30 5.81 9.18 7.90
CA ALA A 30 5.23 10.03 8.95
C ALA A 30 5.30 9.42 10.36
N TYR A 31 5.18 8.09 10.45
CA TYR A 31 5.30 7.34 11.70
C TYR A 31 6.74 6.89 12.00
N ASN A 32 7.73 7.32 11.21
CA ASN A 32 9.14 6.92 11.35
C ASN A 32 9.31 5.39 11.46
N VAL A 33 8.62 4.65 10.59
CA VAL A 33 8.53 3.21 10.70
C VAL A 33 9.90 2.54 10.51
N ASN A 34 10.19 1.55 11.33
CA ASN A 34 11.44 0.79 11.25
C ASN A 34 11.62 0.14 9.86
N PRO A 35 12.83 0.19 9.26
CA PRO A 35 13.14 -0.49 8.00
C PRO A 35 12.69 -1.95 7.90
N PHE A 36 12.67 -2.70 9.02
CA PHE A 36 12.16 -4.08 9.05
C PHE A 36 10.68 -4.18 8.63
N ILE A 37 9.86 -3.24 9.08
CA ILE A 37 8.43 -3.18 8.74
C ILE A 37 8.26 -2.81 7.25
N LEU A 38 9.12 -1.91 6.76
CA LEU A 38 9.14 -1.52 5.34
C LEU A 38 9.49 -2.73 4.44
N ILE A 39 10.54 -3.48 4.79
CA ILE A 39 10.92 -4.71 4.09
C ILE A 39 9.79 -5.73 4.11
N GLY A 40 9.16 -5.93 5.27
CA GLY A 40 8.02 -6.83 5.38
C GLY A 40 6.83 -6.40 4.50
N ASN A 41 6.53 -5.10 4.40
CA ASN A 41 5.53 -4.59 3.47
C ASN A 41 5.91 -4.87 2.01
N TYR A 42 7.17 -4.73 1.61
CA TYR A 42 7.60 -5.12 0.27
C TYR A 42 7.43 -6.63 -0.01
N LEU A 43 7.71 -7.48 0.98
CA LEU A 43 7.51 -8.93 0.84
C LEU A 43 6.02 -9.31 0.76
N ILE A 44 5.17 -8.69 1.58
CA ILE A 44 3.73 -8.92 1.57
C ILE A 44 3.11 -8.44 0.25
N THR A 45 3.51 -7.28 -0.26
CA THR A 45 3.06 -6.77 -1.56
C THR A 45 3.51 -7.66 -2.71
N LEU A 46 4.75 -8.15 -2.68
CA LEU A 46 5.22 -9.14 -3.65
C LEU A 46 4.38 -10.42 -3.59
N ARG A 47 4.11 -10.93 -2.38
CA ARG A 47 3.30 -12.14 -2.21
C ARG A 47 1.88 -11.94 -2.74
N LEU A 48 1.23 -10.84 -2.37
CA LEU A 48 -0.08 -10.44 -2.91
C LEU A 48 -0.07 -10.33 -4.43
N ALA A 49 0.95 -9.67 -5.00
CA ALA A 49 1.11 -9.58 -6.44
C ALA A 49 1.34 -10.95 -7.10
N GLN A 50 1.88 -11.95 -6.39
CA GLN A 50 2.11 -13.30 -6.91
C GLN A 50 0.91 -14.23 -6.76
N THR A 51 0.12 -14.12 -5.70
CA THR A 51 -0.92 -15.11 -5.34
C THR A 51 -2.33 -14.53 -5.30
N GLY A 52 -2.46 -13.20 -5.39
CA GLY A 52 -3.72 -12.47 -5.40
C GLY A 52 -4.51 -12.65 -4.10
N SER A 53 -5.80 -12.94 -4.24
CA SER A 53 -6.76 -13.07 -3.12
C SER A 53 -6.36 -14.08 -2.04
N SER A 54 -5.65 -15.15 -2.43
CA SER A 54 -5.21 -16.20 -1.49
C SER A 54 -4.22 -15.73 -0.42
N SER A 55 -3.62 -14.54 -0.55
CA SER A 55 -2.71 -13.97 0.46
C SER A 55 -3.26 -12.71 1.14
N ILE A 56 -4.55 -12.40 0.96
CA ILE A 56 -5.23 -11.31 1.69
C ILE A 56 -5.16 -11.53 3.19
N SER A 57 -5.45 -12.74 3.68
CA SER A 57 -5.43 -13.04 5.12
C SER A 57 -4.06 -12.80 5.74
N LEU A 58 -2.99 -13.24 5.07
CA LEU A 58 -1.61 -13.01 5.48
C LEU A 58 -1.29 -11.50 5.52
N ALA A 59 -1.72 -10.75 4.50
CA ALA A 59 -1.47 -9.32 4.44
C ALA A 59 -2.21 -8.55 5.53
N ILE A 60 -3.48 -8.89 5.78
CA ILE A 60 -4.27 -8.30 6.87
C ILE A 60 -3.69 -8.67 8.23
N ALA A 61 -3.23 -9.91 8.42
CA ALA A 61 -2.60 -10.35 9.66
C ALA A 61 -1.29 -9.58 9.93
N TRP A 62 -0.42 -9.47 8.92
CA TRP A 62 0.80 -8.66 8.99
C TRP A 62 0.49 -7.20 9.35
N LEU A 63 -0.45 -6.59 8.64
CA LEU A 63 -0.86 -5.21 8.88
C LEU A 63 -1.44 -5.00 10.27
N SER A 64 -2.28 -5.93 10.73
CA SER A 64 -2.93 -5.84 12.05
C SER A 64 -1.91 -5.99 13.18
N MET A 65 -0.91 -6.86 13.03
CA MET A 65 0.19 -6.99 14.00
C MET A 65 0.87 -5.65 14.25
N TRP A 66 1.18 -4.90 13.18
CA TRP A 66 1.89 -3.63 13.30
C TRP A 66 1.00 -2.48 13.75
N ILE A 67 -0.23 -2.38 13.23
CA ILE A 67 -1.12 -1.27 13.62
C ILE A 67 -1.55 -1.42 15.07
N TRP A 68 -1.93 -2.62 15.52
CA TRP A 68 -2.27 -2.82 16.93
C TRP A 68 -1.04 -2.73 17.82
N GLY A 69 0.12 -3.23 17.37
CA GLY A 69 1.40 -2.99 18.05
C GLY A 69 1.69 -1.50 18.22
N ALA A 70 1.42 -0.69 17.19
CA ALA A 70 1.56 0.77 17.23
C ALA A 70 0.59 1.43 18.22
N VAL A 71 -0.65 0.94 18.35
CA VAL A 71 -1.60 1.37 19.40
C VAL A 71 -1.04 1.09 20.80
N PHE A 72 -0.47 -0.11 21.03
CA PHE A 72 0.09 -0.47 22.35
C PHE A 72 1.27 0.41 22.78
N VAL A 73 2.13 0.80 21.84
CA VAL A 73 3.30 1.65 22.12
C VAL A 73 3.01 3.15 22.01
N TRP A 74 1.74 3.54 21.83
CA TRP A 74 1.36 4.94 21.67
C TRP A 74 2.11 5.64 20.52
N ALA A 75 2.26 4.94 19.40
CA ALA A 75 2.94 5.48 18.23
C ALA A 75 2.21 6.72 17.72
N LYS A 76 2.93 7.84 17.70
CA LYS A 76 2.45 9.11 17.20
C LYS A 76 3.24 9.52 15.95
N PRO A 77 2.59 10.11 14.96
CA PRO A 77 3.30 10.66 13.81
C PRO A 77 4.19 11.82 14.26
N LEU A 78 5.38 11.95 13.67
CA LEU A 78 6.47 12.83 14.10
C LEU A 78 6.08 14.30 14.28
N ARG A 79 5.06 14.79 13.55
CA ARG A 79 4.73 16.22 13.44
C ARG A 79 3.36 16.63 13.99
N LEU A 80 2.53 15.69 14.44
CA LEU A 80 1.33 16.09 15.17
C LEU A 80 1.74 16.27 16.63
N GLY A 81 1.55 17.48 17.17
CA GLY A 81 1.97 17.90 18.51
C GLY A 81 1.27 17.14 19.64
N GLU A 82 0.81 17.84 20.68
CA GLU A 82 0.00 17.21 21.73
C GLU A 82 -1.40 16.88 21.18
N ILE A 83 -1.57 15.63 20.76
CA ILE A 83 -2.84 15.07 20.31
C ILE A 83 -3.41 14.16 21.37
N ASN A 84 -4.73 14.25 21.58
CA ASN A 84 -5.43 13.40 22.53
C ASN A 84 -5.38 11.93 22.09
N ALA A 85 -5.43 11.04 23.09
CA ALA A 85 -5.55 9.60 22.98
C ALA A 85 -6.56 9.14 21.91
N GLN A 86 -7.74 9.74 21.93
CA GLN A 86 -8.82 9.41 21.00
C GLN A 86 -8.46 9.75 19.55
N THR A 87 -7.76 10.87 19.31
CA THR A 87 -7.36 11.30 17.97
C THR A 87 -6.31 10.36 17.39
N VAL A 88 -5.34 9.90 18.20
CA VAL A 88 -4.35 8.91 17.79
C VAL A 88 -5.02 7.58 17.42
N ALA A 89 -5.97 7.11 18.23
CA ALA A 89 -6.71 5.89 17.96
C ALA A 89 -7.53 5.99 16.66
N LEU A 90 -8.21 7.11 16.44
CA LEU A 90 -8.96 7.37 15.20
C LEU A 90 -8.04 7.40 13.98
N LEU A 91 -6.88 8.06 14.07
CA LEU A 91 -5.90 8.09 12.98
C LEU A 91 -5.38 6.69 12.63
N LEU A 92 -5.03 5.89 13.63
CA LEU A 92 -4.57 4.51 13.43
C LEU A 92 -5.68 3.64 12.84
N LEU A 93 -6.93 3.80 13.28
CA LEU A 93 -8.08 3.12 12.71
C LEU A 93 -8.30 3.51 11.23
N SER A 94 -8.23 4.81 10.91
CA SER A 94 -8.32 5.30 9.53
C SER A 94 -7.19 4.74 8.66
N CYS A 95 -5.96 4.68 9.19
CA CYS A 95 -4.83 4.05 8.50
C CYS A 95 -5.07 2.56 8.25
N TRP A 96 -5.66 1.84 9.21
CA TRP A 96 -6.00 0.43 9.06
C TRP A 96 -7.05 0.20 7.97
N ILE A 97 -8.13 0.98 7.95
CA ILE A 97 -9.18 0.91 6.93
C ILE A 97 -8.60 1.22 5.54
N LEU A 98 -7.77 2.27 5.44
CA LEU A 98 -7.16 2.65 4.17
C LEU A 98 -6.22 1.56 3.65
N ALA A 99 -5.38 1.01 4.52
CA ALA A 99 -4.40 0.02 4.13
C ALA A 99 -5.02 -1.35 3.80
N THR A 100 -6.09 -1.76 4.51
CA THR A 100 -6.89 -2.93 4.13
C THR A 100 -7.53 -2.74 2.76
N GLY A 101 -8.08 -1.56 2.46
CA GLY A 101 -8.58 -1.22 1.13
C GLY A 101 -7.52 -1.37 0.03
N ILE A 102 -6.29 -0.91 0.28
CA ILE A 102 -5.16 -1.08 -0.65
C ILE A 102 -4.79 -2.55 -0.84
N ILE A 103 -4.81 -3.36 0.22
CA ILE A 103 -4.55 -4.81 0.13
C ILE A 103 -5.56 -5.47 -0.82
N PHE A 104 -6.85 -5.15 -0.69
CA PHE A 104 -7.87 -5.66 -1.60
C PHE A 104 -7.63 -5.19 -3.03
N LEU A 105 -7.29 -3.91 -3.24
CA LEU A 105 -6.94 -3.40 -4.56
C LEU A 105 -5.75 -4.16 -5.18
N LEU A 106 -4.69 -4.43 -4.42
CA LEU A 106 -3.55 -5.18 -4.96
C LEU A 106 -3.92 -6.65 -5.25
N ALA A 107 -4.67 -7.28 -4.35
CA ALA A 107 -5.06 -8.68 -4.46
C ALA A 107 -5.83 -8.99 -5.75
N PHE A 108 -6.66 -8.04 -6.21
CA PHE A 108 -7.46 -8.18 -7.42
C PHE A 108 -6.85 -7.47 -8.65
N ALA A 109 -5.73 -6.76 -8.50
CA ALA A 109 -5.09 -6.02 -9.59
C ALA A 109 -4.65 -6.88 -10.77
N LYS A 110 -4.41 -8.19 -10.55
CA LYS A 110 -4.06 -9.12 -11.63
C LYS A 110 -5.11 -9.20 -12.72
N GLU A 111 -6.39 -9.19 -12.36
CA GLU A 111 -7.47 -9.25 -13.35
C GLU A 111 -7.45 -8.02 -14.26
N SER A 112 -7.21 -6.84 -13.69
CA SER A 112 -7.01 -5.59 -14.44
C SER A 112 -5.80 -5.65 -15.37
N MET A 113 -4.68 -6.24 -14.93
CA MET A 113 -3.48 -6.40 -15.77
C MET A 113 -3.70 -7.40 -16.93
N TYR A 114 -4.48 -8.47 -16.71
CA TYR A 114 -4.84 -9.39 -17.80
C TYR A 114 -5.76 -8.74 -18.82
N ARG A 115 -6.67 -7.84 -18.41
CA ARG A 115 -7.49 -7.05 -19.35
C ARG A 115 -6.65 -6.14 -20.25
N LEU A 116 -5.46 -5.74 -19.78
CA LEU A 116 -4.46 -5.01 -20.58
C LEU A 116 -3.64 -5.92 -21.51
N GLY A 117 -3.94 -7.23 -21.57
CA GLY A 117 -3.24 -8.19 -22.42
C GLY A 117 -1.86 -8.62 -21.89
N LEU A 118 -1.56 -8.36 -20.61
CA LEU A 118 -0.27 -8.69 -20.02
C LEU A 118 -0.21 -10.17 -19.57
N ASN A 119 0.90 -10.83 -19.90
CA ASN A 119 1.19 -12.18 -19.43
C ASN A 119 1.43 -12.21 -17.91
N LYS A 120 1.15 -13.36 -17.28
CA LYS A 120 1.26 -13.57 -15.82
C LYS A 120 2.52 -12.98 -15.19
N HIS A 121 3.70 -13.24 -15.79
CA HIS A 121 4.96 -12.74 -15.26
C HIS A 121 5.08 -11.22 -15.36
N LYS A 122 4.73 -10.65 -16.52
CA LYS A 122 4.74 -9.19 -16.74
C LYS A 122 3.77 -8.48 -15.79
N SER A 123 2.61 -9.08 -15.51
CA SER A 123 1.64 -8.55 -14.55
C SER A 123 2.20 -8.52 -13.13
N ILE A 124 2.86 -9.59 -12.68
CA ILE A 124 3.49 -9.64 -11.35
C ILE A 124 4.57 -8.57 -11.24
N TYR A 125 5.54 -8.55 -12.15
CA TYR A 125 6.62 -7.57 -12.13
C TYR A 125 6.12 -6.13 -12.22
N GLY A 126 5.15 -5.87 -13.11
CA GLY A 126 4.55 -4.55 -13.26
C GLY A 126 3.87 -4.06 -11.98
N LEU A 127 3.08 -4.92 -11.32
CA LEU A 127 2.44 -4.58 -10.05
C LEU A 127 3.46 -4.38 -8.93
N THR A 128 4.50 -5.21 -8.85
CA THR A 128 5.56 -5.06 -7.84
C THR A 128 6.30 -3.74 -8.04
N ILE A 129 6.76 -3.43 -9.25
CA ILE A 129 7.48 -2.18 -9.54
C ILE A 129 6.57 -0.97 -9.27
N LEU A 130 5.30 -1.04 -9.67
CA LEU A 130 4.35 0.04 -9.46
C LEU A 130 4.12 0.30 -7.97
N THR A 131 3.86 -0.74 -7.18
CA THR A 131 3.59 -0.60 -5.74
C THR A 131 4.83 -0.20 -4.95
N TRP A 132 5.99 -0.83 -5.21
CA TRP A 132 7.25 -0.49 -4.55
C TRP A 132 7.72 0.91 -4.93
N GLY A 133 7.62 1.26 -6.21
CA GLY A 133 7.92 2.60 -6.70
C GLY A 133 7.04 3.64 -6.02
N ALA A 134 5.73 3.48 -6.06
CA ALA A 134 4.77 4.38 -5.42
C ALA A 134 5.06 4.59 -3.94
N MET A 135 5.31 3.50 -3.21
CA MET A 135 5.61 3.53 -1.77
C MET A 135 6.92 4.26 -1.46
N THR A 136 7.95 4.03 -2.27
CA THR A 136 9.25 4.71 -2.13
C THR A 136 9.13 6.20 -2.46
N PHE A 137 8.38 6.56 -3.51
CA PHE A 137 8.08 7.95 -3.82
C PHE A 137 7.30 8.63 -2.68
N GLY A 138 6.27 7.98 -2.14
CA GLY A 138 5.51 8.50 -1.01
C GLY A 138 6.39 8.79 0.21
N TRP A 139 7.32 7.88 0.51
CA TRP A 139 8.29 8.06 1.58
C TRP A 139 9.19 9.29 1.36
N HIS A 140 9.76 9.43 0.15
CA HIS A 140 10.61 10.57 -0.18
C HIS A 140 9.85 11.90 -0.26
N ILE A 141 8.59 11.89 -0.70
CA ILE A 141 7.73 13.09 -0.69
C ILE A 141 7.56 13.60 0.74
N TYR A 142 7.36 12.69 1.71
CA TYR A 142 7.30 13.08 3.12
C TYR A 142 8.63 13.69 3.59
N GLN A 143 9.76 13.08 3.26
CA GLN A 143 11.08 13.61 3.64
C GLN A 143 11.34 14.99 3.03
N TRP A 144 11.05 15.16 1.74
CA TRP A 144 11.24 16.42 1.02
C TRP A 144 10.35 17.54 1.56
N ALA A 145 9.07 17.26 1.83
CA ALA A 145 8.16 18.27 2.40
C ALA A 145 8.54 18.71 3.82
N ASN A 146 9.45 17.99 4.46
CA ASN A 146 9.81 18.16 5.87
C ASN A 146 11.29 18.51 6.09
N ASN A 147 12.10 18.61 5.04
CA ASN A 147 13.44 19.21 5.04
C ASN A 147 13.34 20.69 4.67
#